data_AF-A0A6G9Z8Q5-F1
#
_entry.id   AF-A0A6G9Z8Q5-F1
#
_cell.length_a   1.000
_cell.length_b   1.000
_cell.length_c   1.000
_cell.angle_alpha   90.00
_cell.angle_beta   90.00
_cell.angle_gamma   90.00
#
_symmetry.space_group_name_H-M   'P 1'
#
loop_
_entity.id
_entity.type
_entity.pdbx_description
1 polymer ?
#
loop_
_entity_poly.entity_id
_entity_poly.type
_entity_poly.pdbx_seq_one_letter_code
_entity_poly.pdbx_strand_id
1 'polypeptide(L)' 'MSAACPACSWPSPMPVSKHGSIRYLRCVCGKWLVAHTGGVSLVADRVKCTETTPADHLELIPLPED' A
#
# COMPACT_ATOMS: atom_id res chain seq x y z
N MET A 1 2.78 -0.75 -22.63
CA MET A 1 2.35 0.66 -22.47
C MET A 1 2.50 1.04 -21.01
N SER A 2 3.34 2.02 -20.71
CA SER A 2 3.40 2.63 -19.37
C SER A 2 2.19 3.56 -19.24
N ALA A 3 1.26 3.20 -18.36
CA ALA A 3 0.05 3.99 -18.16
C ALA A 3 0.36 5.13 -17.18
N ALA A 4 -0.06 6.35 -17.57
CA ALA A 4 0.16 7.54 -16.78
C ALA A 4 -0.60 7.48 -15.45
N CYS A 5 -0.08 8.14 -14.43
CA CYS A 5 -0.76 8.24 -13.14
C CYS A 5 -2.06 9.06 -13.28
N PRO A 6 -3.24 8.50 -12.96
CA PRO A 6 -4.51 9.21 -13.11
C PRO A 6 -4.67 10.42 -12.17
N ALA A 7 -3.80 10.56 -11.16
CA ALA A 7 -3.87 11.67 -10.20
C ALA A 7 -2.98 12.88 -10.54
N CYS A 8 -1.90 12.69 -11.30
CA CYS A 8 -0.94 13.77 -11.60
C CYS A 8 -0.42 13.75 -13.04
N SER A 9 -0.96 12.85 -13.86
CA SER A 9 -0.60 12.65 -15.27
C SER A 9 0.87 12.29 -15.53
N TRP A 10 1.64 11.92 -14.49
CA TRP A 10 3.03 11.50 -14.65
C TRP A 10 3.12 10.23 -15.52
N PRO A 11 3.90 10.23 -16.61
CA PRO A 11 3.83 9.20 -17.64
C PRO A 11 4.59 7.91 -17.30
N SER A 12 5.48 7.93 -16.30
CA SER A 12 6.32 6.78 -15.96
C SER A 12 6.37 6.51 -14.45
N PRO A 13 5.29 5.95 -13.86
CA PRO A 13 5.32 5.48 -12.48
C PRO A 13 6.33 4.33 -12.31
N MET A 14 7.04 4.31 -11.19
CA MET A 14 8.10 3.33 -10.91
C MET A 14 7.49 1.98 -10.50
N PRO A 15 7.83 0.86 -11.15
CA PRO A 15 7.38 -0.46 -10.71
C PRO A 15 8.07 -0.88 -9.41
N VAL A 16 7.29 -1.38 -8.46
CA VAL A 16 7.77 -1.83 -7.15
C VAL A 16 7.68 -3.34 -6.99
N SER A 17 6.55 -3.95 -7.42
CA SER A 17 6.35 -5.40 -7.33
C SER A 17 5.42 -5.90 -8.44
N LYS A 18 5.43 -7.21 -8.71
CA LYS A 18 4.56 -7.88 -9.67
C LYS A 18 4.04 -9.20 -9.09
N HIS A 19 2.73 -9.39 -9.15
CA HIS A 19 2.03 -10.61 -8.76
C HIS A 19 1.12 -11.06 -9.92
N GLY A 20 1.58 -12.02 -10.71
CA GLY A 20 0.86 -12.47 -11.90
C GLY A 20 0.65 -11.35 -12.92
N SER A 21 -0.61 -11.06 -13.24
CA SER A 21 -1.02 -9.99 -14.16
C SER A 21 -1.08 -8.61 -13.51
N ILE A 22 -0.87 -8.54 -12.18
CA ILE A 22 -0.92 -7.30 -11.39
C ILE A 22 0.49 -6.76 -11.18
N ARG A 23 0.69 -5.45 -11.37
CA ARG A 23 1.92 -4.73 -11.03
C ARG A 23 1.60 -3.57 -10.11
N TYR A 24 2.34 -3.48 -9.01
CA TYR A 24 2.27 -2.37 -8.08
C TYR A 24 3.30 -1.32 -8.50
N LEU A 25 2.86 -0.06 -8.64
CA LEU A 25 3.71 1.05 -9.03
C LEU A 25 3.64 2.17 -7.99
N ARG A 26 4.70 2.96 -7.90
CA ARG A 26 4.78 4.18 -7.11
C ARG A 26 4.91 5.38 -8.04
N CYS A 27 4.04 6.38 -7.86
CA CYS A 27 4.13 7.62 -8.59
C CYS A 27 4.94 8.67 -7.80
N VAL A 28 5.58 9.61 -8.51
CA VAL A 28 6.31 10.74 -7.93
C VAL A 28 5.43 11.66 -7.07
N CYS A 29 4.10 11.66 -7.30
CA CYS A 29 3.14 12.40 -6.49
C CYS A 29 2.81 11.73 -5.14
N GLY A 30 3.44 10.60 -4.81
CA GLY A 30 3.24 9.92 -3.53
C GLY A 30 2.00 9.02 -3.46
N LYS A 31 1.32 8.75 -4.59
CA LYS A 31 0.23 7.76 -4.65
C LYS A 31 0.73 6.38 -5.10
N TRP A 32 0.08 5.35 -4.56
CA TRP A 32 0.26 3.96 -4.99
C TRP A 32 -0.71 3.66 -6.13
N LEU A 33 -0.22 2.93 -7.13
CA LEU A 33 -0.98 2.54 -8.30
C LEU A 33 -0.95 1.02 -8.48
N VAL A 34 -2.01 0.47 -9.06
CA VAL A 34 -2.07 -0.92 -9.50
C VAL A 34 -2.32 -0.93 -11.00
N ALA A 35 -1.39 -1.52 -11.74
CA ALA A 35 -1.56 -1.82 -13.16
C ALA A 35 -2.03 -3.25 -13.33
N HIS A 36 -3.11 -3.42 -14.09
CA HIS A 36 -3.71 -4.70 -14.45
C HIS A 36 -4.08 -4.69 -15.94
N THR A 37 -4.63 -5.79 -16.47
CA THR A 37 -5.05 -5.90 -17.87
C THR A 37 -6.03 -4.80 -18.30
N GLY A 38 -6.93 -4.36 -17.40
CA GLY A 38 -7.87 -3.27 -17.64
C GLY A 38 -7.34 -1.84 -17.49
N GLY A 39 -6.04 -1.61 -17.27
CA GLY A 39 -5.47 -0.27 -17.10
C GLY A 39 -4.79 -0.04 -15.74
N VAL A 40 -4.77 1.22 -15.27
CA VAL A 40 -4.14 1.63 -14.02
C VAL A 40 -5.15 2.28 -13.09
N SER A 41 -5.22 1.76 -11.87
CA SER A 41 -6.11 2.22 -10.81
C SER A 41 -5.32 2.80 -9.64
N LEU A 42 -5.88 3.81 -8.97
CA LEU A 42 -5.35 4.29 -7.69
C LEU A 42 -5.60 3.22 -6.62
N VAL A 43 -4.58 2.90 -5.82
CA VAL A 43 -4.82 2.24 -4.54
C VAL A 43 -5.47 3.30 -3.66
N ALA A 44 -6.68 3.02 -3.17
CA ALA A 44 -7.33 3.89 -2.19
C ALA A 44 -6.32 4.17 -1.07
N ASP A 45 -6.25 5.43 -0.62
CA ASP A 45 -5.45 5.76 0.55
C ASP A 45 -5.81 4.74 1.63
N ARG A 46 -4.79 4.02 2.14
CA ARG A 46 -5.01 3.12 3.25
C ARG A 46 -5.78 3.95 4.26
N VAL A 47 -6.98 3.47 4.65
CA VAL A 47 -7.65 3.98 5.84
C VAL A 47 -6.53 4.14 6.84
N LYS A 48 -6.28 5.37 7.31
CA LYS A 48 -5.25 5.66 8.31
C LYS A 48 -5.36 4.49 9.27
N CYS A 49 -4.29 3.69 9.44
CA CYS A 49 -4.29 2.72 10.53
C CYS A 49 -4.62 3.59 11.73
N THR A 50 -5.88 3.58 12.14
CA THR A 50 -6.32 4.24 13.34
C THR A 50 -5.36 3.65 14.33
N GLU A 51 -4.52 4.52 14.92
CA GLU A 51 -3.67 4.14 16.04
C GLU A 51 -4.48 3.13 16.80
N THR A 52 -3.98 1.89 16.82
CA THR A 52 -4.53 0.87 17.70
C THR A 52 -4.61 1.61 19.02
N THR A 53 -5.84 1.89 19.48
CA THR A 53 -6.08 2.41 20.82
C THR A 53 -5.13 1.59 21.68
N PRO A 54 -4.15 2.20 22.38
CA PRO A 54 -3.13 1.44 23.09
C PRO A 54 -3.89 0.36 23.84
N ALA A 55 -3.60 -0.91 23.50
CA ALA A 55 -4.32 -2.03 24.04
C ALA A 55 -4.21 -1.90 25.56
N ASP A 56 -5.26 -1.37 26.17
CA ASP A 56 -5.43 -1.37 27.60
C ASP A 56 -5.44 -2.86 27.94
N HIS A 57 -4.39 -3.31 28.62
CA HIS A 57 -4.13 -4.71 28.96
C HIS A 57 -3.79 -5.67 27.80
N LEU A 58 -2.59 -5.56 27.23
CA LEU A 58 -1.83 -6.76 26.88
C LEU A 58 -1.04 -7.18 28.14
N GLU A 59 -1.71 -7.82 29.09
CA GLU A 59 -1.05 -8.32 30.29
C GLU A 59 0.12 -9.22 29.89
N LEU A 60 1.31 -8.86 30.36
CA LEU A 60 2.48 -9.72 30.26
C LEU A 60 2.11 -11.05 30.91
N ILE A 61 2.18 -12.13 30.14
CA ILE A 61 2.10 -13.49 30.66
C ILE A 61 3.21 -13.63 31.72
N PRO A 62 2.90 -13.81 33.00
CA PRO A 62 3.94 -13.93 34.02
C PRO A 62 4.77 -15.19 33.74
N LEU A 63 6.09 -15.04 33.79
CA LEU A 63 7.03 -16.16 33.72
C LEU A 63 7.00 -16.93 35.06
N PRO A 64 7.13 -18.27 35.04
CA PRO A 64 7.13 -19.07 36.26
C PRO A 64 8.36 -18.74 37.12
N GLU A 65 8.16 -18.62 38.43
CA GLU A 65 9.23 -18.56 39.43
C GLU A 65 9.76 -19.99 39.68
N ASP A 66 11.08 -20.15 39.73
CA ASP A 66 11.81 -21.42 39.93
C ASP A 66 11.66 -21.97 41.36
#